data_AF-A0A2P6QA99-F1
#
_entry.id   AF-A0A2P6QA99-F1
#
_cell.length_a   1.000
_cell.length_b   1.000
_cell.length_c   1.000
_cell.angle_alpha   90.00
_cell.angle_beta   90.00
_cell.angle_gamma   90.00
#
_symmetry.space_group_name_H-M   'P 1'
#
loop_
_entity.id
_entity.type
_entity.pdbx_description
1 polymer ?
#
loop_
_entity_poly.entity_id
_entity_poly.type
_entity_poly.pdbx_seq_one_letter_code
_entity_poly.pdbx_strand_id
1 'polypeptide(L)' 'MFECNVVIYKFVQELHFFVTGGDDENEHILATLLQGFFDAVALLLRNNVDKREALEHLDLILL' A
#
# COMPACT_ATOMS: atom_id res chain seq x y z
N MET A 1 3.21 14.63 -21.99
CA MET A 1 4.37 14.16 -21.21
C MET A 1 3.85 13.11 -20.24
N PHE A 2 3.67 11.88 -20.72
CA PHE A 2 3.55 10.73 -19.83
C PHE A 2 4.99 10.32 -19.54
N GLU A 3 5.64 11.07 -18.68
CA GLU A 3 7.00 10.75 -18.28
C GLU A 3 6.91 9.55 -17.35
N CYS A 4 7.50 8.47 -17.83
CA CYS A 4 7.54 7.12 -17.33
C CYS A 4 7.47 7.06 -15.78
N ASN A 5 6.37 6.57 -15.24
CA ASN A 5 6.26 6.29 -13.80
C ASN A 5 5.83 4.83 -13.66
N VAL A 6 6.52 4.09 -12.79
CA VAL A 6 6.18 2.72 -12.43
C VAL A 6 5.07 2.77 -11.40
N VAL A 7 3.96 2.05 -11.64
CA VAL A 7 2.84 1.95 -10.70
C VAL A 7 2.68 0.51 -10.26
N ILE A 8 2.91 0.24 -8.98
CA ILE A 8 2.65 -1.07 -8.37
C ILE A 8 1.32 -1.01 -7.64
N TYR A 9 0.41 -1.91 -8.02
CA TYR A 9 -0.93 -2.02 -7.44
C TYR A 9 -1.11 -3.34 -6.70
N LYS A 10 -1.72 -3.28 -5.51
CA LYS A 10 -2.09 -4.46 -4.73
C LYS A 10 -3.48 -4.30 -4.13
N PHE A 11 -4.29 -5.33 -4.28
CA PHE A 11 -5.64 -5.40 -3.73
C PHE A 11 -5.72 -6.49 -2.67
N VAL A 12 -6.16 -6.13 -1.46
CA VAL A 12 -6.34 -7.08 -0.35
C VAL A 12 -7.58 -6.70 0.44
N GLN A 13 -8.50 -7.65 0.65
CA GLN A 13 -9.66 -7.52 1.55
C GLN A 13 -10.39 -6.16 1.42
N GLU A 14 -10.65 -5.75 0.17
CA GLU A 14 -11.33 -4.49 -0.19
C GLU A 14 -10.54 -3.18 -0.06
N LEU A 15 -9.26 -3.25 0.35
CA LEU A 15 -8.34 -2.12 0.33
C LEU A 15 -7.52 -2.10 -0.96
N HIS A 16 -7.40 -0.91 -1.53
CA HIS A 16 -6.64 -0.63 -2.74
C HIS A 16 -5.34 0.07 -2.35
N PHE A 17 -4.22 -0.62 -2.47
CA PHE A 17 -2.91 -0.04 -2.24
C PHE A 17 -2.23 0.24 -3.58
N PHE A 18 -1.69 1.45 -3.72
CA PHE A 18 -0.95 1.88 -4.89
C PHE A 18 0.31 2.60 -4.47
N VAL A 19 1.42 2.27 -5.12
CA VAL A 19 2.70 2.97 -4.96
C VAL A 19 3.18 3.35 -6.35
N THR A 20 3.54 4.62 -6.51
CA THR A 20 4.05 5.18 -7.76
C THR A 20 5.50 5.61 -7.57
N GLY A 21 6.39 5.18 -8.44
CA GLY A 21 7.78 5.63 -8.50
C GLY A 21 8.11 6.20 -9.88
N GLY A 22 9.22 6.94 -9.97
CA GLY A 22 9.79 7.34 -11.26
C GLY A 22 10.28 6.12 -12.06
N ASP A 23 10.54 6.27 -13.36
CA ASP A 23 11.03 5.16 -14.19
C ASP A 23 12.45 4.71 -13.91
N ASP A 24 13.23 5.56 -13.25
CA ASP A 24 14.57 5.23 -12.78
C ASP A 24 14.52 4.35 -11.51
N GLU A 25 13.36 4.27 -10.84
CA GLU A 25 13.21 3.48 -9.62
C GLU A 25 13.03 1.99 -9.93
N ASN A 26 13.68 1.16 -9.12
CA ASN A 26 13.54 -0.29 -9.26
C ASN A 26 12.14 -0.75 -8.82
N GLU A 27 11.42 -1.37 -9.74
CA GLU A 27 10.08 -1.95 -9.52
C GLU A 27 10.06 -2.92 -8.32
N HIS A 28 11.16 -3.64 -8.09
CA HIS A 28 11.29 -4.58 -7.00
C HIS A 28 11.40 -3.90 -5.62
N ILE A 29 12.03 -2.72 -5.57
CA ILE A 29 12.10 -1.89 -4.36
C ILE A 29 10.70 -1.34 -4.07
N LEU A 30 9.99 -0.83 -5.08
CA LEU A 30 8.62 -0.35 -4.95
C LEU A 30 7.67 -1.46 -4.48
N ALA A 31 7.82 -2.68 -5.01
CA ALA A 31 7.07 -3.85 -4.56
C ALA A 31 7.38 -4.22 -3.10
N THR A 32 8.64 -4.12 -2.68
CA THR A 32 9.04 -4.39 -1.28
C THR A 32 8.51 -3.31 -0.34
N LEU A 33 8.50 -2.05 -0.77
CA LEU A 33 7.88 -0.92 -0.05
C LEU A 33 6.39 -1.14 0.16
N LEU A 34 5.68 -1.48 -0.92
CA LEU A 34 4.24 -1.78 -0.87
C LEU A 34 3.95 -2.97 0.05
N GLN A 35 4.79 -4.00 0.03
CA GLN A 35 4.68 -5.14 0.92
C GLN A 35 4.91 -4.74 2.38
N GLY A 36 5.97 -3.99 2.67
CA GLY A 36 6.28 -3.53 4.03
C GLY A 36 5.22 -2.58 4.60
N PHE A 37 4.65 -1.71 3.76
CA PHE A 37 3.51 -0.87 4.14
C PHE A 37 2.29 -1.73 4.47
N PHE A 38 1.99 -2.72 3.64
CA PHE A 38 0.90 -3.66 3.91
C PHE A 38 1.12 -4.44 5.20
N ASP A 39 2.32 -4.96 5.46
CA ASP A 39 2.65 -5.68 6.70
C ASP A 39 2.50 -4.77 7.93
N ALA A 40 2.93 -3.51 7.86
CA ALA A 40 2.74 -2.54 8.93
C ALA A 40 1.26 -2.24 9.19
N VAL A 41 0.47 -2.01 8.13
CA VAL A 41 -0.98 -1.79 8.22
C VAL A 41 -1.69 -3.05 8.75
N ALA A 42 -1.32 -4.24 8.28
CA ALA A 42 -1.84 -5.50 8.77
C ALA A 42 -1.50 -5.71 10.25
N LEU A 43 -0.30 -5.36 10.69
CA LEU A 43 0.10 -5.43 12.09
C LEU A 43 -0.69 -4.45 12.97
N LEU A 44 -0.92 -3.22 12.49
CA LEU A 44 -1.77 -2.23 13.16
C LEU A 44 -3.22 -2.70 13.28
N LEU A 45 -3.75 -3.32 12.24
CA LEU A 45 -5.10 -3.90 12.19
C LEU A 45 -5.19 -5.29 12.84
N ARG A 46 -4.16 -5.75 13.58
CA ARG A 46 -4.10 -7.07 14.22
C ARG A 46 -4.44 -8.24 13.29
N ASN A 47 -3.99 -8.14 12.03
CA ASN A 47 -4.22 -9.11 10.97
C ASN A 47 -5.70 -9.23 10.52
N ASN A 48 -6.55 -8.28 10.92
CA ASN A 48 -7.95 -8.20 10.56
C ASN A 48 -8.16 -7.05 9.57
N VAL A 49 -7.82 -7.31 8.31
CA VAL A 49 -7.88 -6.31 7.22
C VAL A 49 -9.32 -6.20 6.68
N ASP A 50 -10.32 -6.20 7.54
CA ASP A 50 -11.72 -6.00 7.14
C ASP A 50 -12.00 -4.52 6.91
N LYS A 51 -12.85 -4.21 5.93
CA LYS A 51 -13.21 -2.84 5.55
C LYS A 51 -13.70 -2.00 6.74
N ARG A 52 -14.33 -2.61 7.76
CA ARG A 52 -14.76 -1.92 8.99
C ARG A 52 -13.60 -1.52 9.88
N GLU A 53 -12.66 -2.43 10.14
CA GLU A 53 -11.49 -2.15 10.98
C GLU A 53 -10.58 -1.10 10.32
N ALA A 54 -10.40 -1.17 9.00
CA ALA A 54 -9.64 -0.18 8.25
C ALA A 54 -10.32 1.20 8.23
N LEU A 55 -11.65 1.27 8.26
CA LEU A 55 -12.41 2.53 8.41
C LEU A 55 -12.34 3.08 9.84
N GLU A 56 -12.38 2.22 10.86
CA GLU A 56 -12.28 2.63 12.26
C GLU A 56 -10.86 3.09 12.64
N HIS A 57 -9.83 2.54 11.97
CA HIS A 57 -8.42 2.89 12.19
C HIS A 57 -7.85 3.74 11.05
N LEU A 58 -8.70 4.32 10.19
CA LEU A 58 -8.27 5.09 9.03
C LEU A 58 -7.34 6.26 9.42
N ASP A 59 -7.60 6.90 10.56
CA ASP A 59 -6.77 7.99 11.11
C ASP A 59 -5.34 7.51 11.47
N LEU A 60 -5.21 6.26 11.92
CA LEU A 60 -3.94 5.60 12.23
C LEU A 60 -3.20 5.12 10.97
N ILE A 61 -3.92 4.83 9.88
CA ILE A 61 -3.35 4.39 8.59
C ILE A 61 -2.86 5.58 7.77
N LEU A 62 -3.42 6.78 7.97
CA LEU A 62 -3.13 7.98 7.17
C LEU A 62 -1.97 8.85 7.68
N LEU A 63 -1.29 8.45 8.76
CA LEU A 63 -0.17 9.21 9.37
C LEU A 63 1.16 8.95 8.66
#